data_AF-A0A9W8ZVU5-F1
#
_entry.id   AF-A0A9W8ZVU5-F1
#
_cell.length_a   1.000
_cell.length_b   1.000
_cell.length_c   1.000
_cell.angle_alpha   90.00
_cell.angle_beta   90.00
_cell.angle_gamma   90.00
#
_symmetry.space_group_name_H-M   'P 1'
#
loop_
_entity.id
_entity.type
_entity.pdbx_description
1 polymer ?
#
loop_
_entity_poly.entity_id
_entity_poly.type
_entity_poly.pdbx_seq_one_letter_code
_entity_poly.pdbx_strand_id
1 'polypeptide(L)'
;MAPTIEVGDPVPEGTFTLFNSFALADTSQCHTTTEIPELDSHAACGVPTKLDINKECLKPKDIAVFTTNDAFVMSGWGRFEGLKDKTLSDPNVEWSGKMGLSVDLSAVTFGTRTIRYAMIIDDLVVKYVAAEPGKGEVTVSGVDVVLSHL
;
A
#
# COMPACT_ATOMS: atom_id res chain seq x y z
N MET A 1 -13.32 2.33 13.78
CA MET A 1 -13.74 3.66 13.28
C MET A 1 -14.11 3.46 11.82
N ALA A 2 -15.22 4.05 11.35
CA ALA A 2 -15.61 3.88 9.96
C ALA A 2 -14.69 4.69 9.03
N PRO A 3 -14.35 4.20 7.83
CA PRO A 3 -13.68 4.99 6.80
C PRO A 3 -14.52 6.23 6.44
N THR A 4 -13.89 7.34 6.07
CA THR A 4 -14.59 8.50 5.50
C THR A 4 -14.76 8.39 3.98
N ILE A 5 -14.00 7.52 3.33
CA ILE A 5 -14.20 7.16 1.92
C ILE A 5 -15.33 6.13 1.80
N GLU A 6 -16.18 6.27 0.80
CA GLU A 6 -17.33 5.41 0.56
C GLU A 6 -17.19 4.59 -0.73
N VAL A 7 -18.01 3.56 -0.86
CA VAL A 7 -18.11 2.79 -2.10
C VAL A 7 -18.64 3.70 -3.21
N GLY A 8 -17.95 3.73 -4.35
CA GLY A 8 -18.23 4.61 -5.48
C GLY A 8 -17.35 5.86 -5.52
N ASP A 9 -16.65 6.20 -4.45
CA ASP A 9 -15.71 7.32 -4.45
C ASP A 9 -14.45 7.00 -5.29
N PRO A 10 -13.85 8.00 -5.95
CA PRO A 10 -12.52 7.86 -6.50
C PRO A 10 -11.50 7.75 -5.37
N VAL A 11 -10.51 6.86 -5.53
CA VAL A 11 -9.40 6.79 -4.58
C VAL A 11 -8.57 8.08 -4.63
N PRO A 12 -8.07 8.58 -3.48
CA PRO A 12 -7.30 9.81 -3.49
C PRO A 12 -5.95 9.58 -4.16
N GLU A 13 -5.43 10.65 -4.77
CA GLU A 13 -4.06 10.66 -5.25
C GLU A 13 -3.08 10.43 -4.08
N GLY A 14 -2.07 9.61 -4.32
CA GLY A 14 -1.14 9.19 -3.29
C GLY A 14 0.18 8.72 -3.88
N THR A 15 1.22 8.86 -3.06
CA THR A 15 2.54 8.33 -3.37
C THR A 15 2.96 7.36 -2.28
N PHE A 16 3.26 6.12 -2.68
CA PHE A 16 3.81 5.12 -1.77
C PHE A 16 5.28 4.94 -2.02
N THR A 17 5.97 4.41 -1.02
CA THR A 17 7.36 4.06 -1.16
C THR A 17 7.51 2.53 -1.16
N LEU A 18 8.35 1.97 -2.05
CA LEU A 18 8.60 0.53 -2.10
C LEU A 18 10.08 0.20 -2.37
N PHE A 19 10.44 -1.05 -2.11
CA PHE A 19 11.73 -1.64 -2.46
C PHE A 19 11.55 -2.70 -3.53
N ASN A 20 12.05 -2.43 -4.74
CA ASN A 20 12.21 -3.47 -5.75
C ASN A 20 13.46 -4.29 -5.40
N SER A 21 13.27 -5.46 -4.79
CA SER A 21 14.39 -6.35 -4.45
C SER A 21 14.26 -7.78 -4.97
N PHE A 22 13.61 -7.93 -6.12
CA PHE A 22 13.72 -9.15 -6.92
C PHE A 22 14.05 -8.77 -8.36
N ALA A 23 15.12 -9.37 -8.88
CA ALA A 23 15.66 -9.14 -10.21
C ALA A 23 14.57 -9.04 -11.29
N LEU A 24 14.67 -8.00 -12.13
CA LEU A 24 14.18 -7.94 -13.51
C LEU A 24 12.86 -8.69 -13.76
N ALA A 25 11.74 -8.15 -13.28
CA ALA A 25 10.48 -8.33 -14.00
C ALA A 25 10.39 -7.17 -14.99
N ASP A 26 10.71 -7.45 -16.25
CA ASP A 26 10.47 -6.65 -17.47
C ASP A 26 9.82 -5.27 -17.21
N THR A 27 10.67 -4.24 -17.13
CA THR A 27 10.28 -2.84 -16.91
C THR A 27 9.66 -2.18 -18.14
N SER A 28 9.40 -2.91 -19.23
CA SER A 28 8.81 -2.37 -20.46
C SER A 28 7.39 -1.81 -20.29
N GLN A 29 6.71 -2.10 -19.17
CA GLN A 29 5.34 -1.64 -18.91
C GLN A 29 5.20 -0.61 -17.79
N CYS A 30 6.24 -0.32 -17.01
CA CYS A 30 6.26 0.88 -16.18
C CYS A 30 6.97 1.96 -16.99
N HIS A 31 6.20 2.86 -17.60
CA HIS A 31 6.73 4.13 -18.07
C HIS A 31 7.17 4.94 -16.84
N THR A 32 8.36 4.64 -16.33
CA THR A 32 9.01 5.41 -15.29
C THR A 32 9.24 6.80 -15.84
N THR A 33 8.57 7.79 -15.23
CA THR A 33 8.82 9.20 -15.47
C THR A 33 10.29 9.48 -15.23
N THR A 34 10.99 9.78 -16.32
CA THR A 34 12.37 10.28 -16.38
C THR A 34 13.39 9.26 -15.87
N GLU A 35 14.25 8.82 -16.80
CA GLU A 35 15.46 8.02 -16.52
C GLU A 35 16.13 8.50 -15.23
N ILE A 36 16.23 7.60 -14.25
CA ILE A 36 17.00 7.80 -13.02
C ILE A 36 18.31 7.02 -13.22
N PRO A 37 19.43 7.67 -13.62
CA PRO A 37 20.67 6.99 -13.98
C PRO A 37 21.27 6.13 -12.84
N GLU A 38 20.89 6.42 -11.59
CA GLU A 38 21.25 5.60 -10.44
C GLU A 38 20.58 4.21 -10.43
N LEU A 39 19.43 4.06 -11.11
CA LEU A 39 18.71 2.80 -11.27
C LEU A 39 19.36 1.91 -12.35
N ASP A 40 19.82 2.50 -13.46
CA ASP A 40 20.45 1.78 -14.57
C ASP A 40 21.90 1.35 -14.29
N SER A 41 22.58 2.06 -13.38
CA SER A 41 23.98 1.75 -13.01
C SER A 41 24.14 0.65 -11.97
N HIS A 42 23.05 0.00 -11.52
CA HIS A 42 23.06 -0.96 -10.42
C HIS A 42 23.65 -0.41 -9.10
N ALA A 43 23.83 0.92 -9.00
CA ALA A 43 24.43 1.59 -7.84
C ALA A 43 23.42 1.83 -6.72
N ALA A 44 22.12 1.78 -7.00
CA ALA A 44 21.06 1.99 -6.02
C ALA A 44 20.59 0.69 -5.34
N CYS A 45 21.51 -0.11 -4.81
CA CYS A 45 21.13 -1.03 -3.74
C CYS A 45 20.76 -0.21 -2.51
N GLY A 46 19.46 -0.03 -2.24
CA GLY A 46 19.00 0.60 -0.98
C GLY A 46 18.18 1.87 -1.11
N VAL A 47 17.83 2.34 -2.32
CA VAL A 47 17.02 3.55 -2.48
C VAL A 47 15.55 3.20 -2.68
N PRO A 48 14.65 3.64 -1.79
CA PRO A 48 13.22 3.42 -1.97
C PRO A 48 12.68 4.17 -3.20
N THR A 49 11.81 3.52 -3.97
CA THR A 49 11.16 4.12 -5.16
C THR A 49 9.75 4.60 -4.81
N LYS A 50 9.28 5.65 -5.48
CA LYS A 50 7.93 6.19 -5.32
C LYS A 50 6.96 5.61 -6.34
N LEU A 51 5.80 5.17 -5.87
CA LEU A 51 4.67 4.65 -6.63
C LEU A 51 3.55 5.70 -6.65
N ASP A 52 3.17 6.17 -7.82
CA ASP A 52 2.04 7.09 -8.00
C ASP A 52 0.81 6.31 -8.49
N ILE A 53 -0.29 6.34 -7.73
CA ILE A 53 -1.53 5.63 -8.09
C ILE A 53 -2.09 6.12 -9.44
N ASN A 54 -1.77 7.36 -9.86
CA ASN A 54 -2.29 7.95 -11.10
C ASN A 54 -1.51 7.53 -12.36
N LYS A 55 -0.38 6.82 -12.24
CA LYS A 55 0.55 6.57 -13.36
C LYS A 55 0.90 5.09 -13.59
N GLU A 56 -0.08 4.20 -13.39
CA GLU A 56 -0.01 2.79 -13.81
C GLU A 56 1.18 2.00 -13.23
N CYS A 57 1.01 1.44 -12.04
CA CYS A 57 2.03 0.54 -11.47
C CYS A 57 1.44 -0.59 -10.61
N LEU A 58 0.14 -0.59 -10.32
CA LEU A 58 -0.55 -1.77 -9.79
C LEU A 58 -1.09 -2.55 -10.99
N LYS A 59 -0.58 -3.76 -11.23
CA LYS A 59 -1.09 -4.55 -12.36
C LYS A 59 -2.52 -4.98 -12.03
N PRO A 60 -3.39 -5.17 -13.05
CA PRO A 60 -4.71 -5.75 -12.83
C PRO A 60 -4.58 -7.07 -12.06
N LYS A 61 -5.29 -7.18 -10.92
CA LYS A 61 -5.30 -8.34 -9.98
C LYS A 61 -4.14 -8.45 -8.99
N ASP A 62 -3.39 -7.39 -8.72
CA ASP A 62 -2.38 -7.39 -7.67
C ASP A 62 -2.99 -7.10 -6.28
N ILE A 63 -2.65 -7.96 -5.31
CA ILE A 63 -2.90 -7.71 -3.89
C ILE A 63 -1.71 -6.89 -3.37
N ALA A 64 -1.99 -5.73 -2.80
CA ALA A 64 -1.02 -4.91 -2.10
C ALA A 64 -1.30 -4.89 -0.59
N VAL A 65 -0.23 -4.93 0.20
CA VAL A 65 -0.25 -4.76 1.65
C VAL A 65 0.50 -3.47 1.95
N PHE A 66 -0.16 -2.50 2.57
CA PHE A 66 0.48 -1.25 2.95
C PHE A 66 0.31 -0.98 4.45
N THR A 67 1.25 -0.24 5.01
CA THR A 67 1.29 0.16 6.41
C THR A 67 2.16 1.40 6.57
N THR A 68 2.15 1.98 7.76
CA THR A 68 2.86 3.21 8.10
C THR A 68 4.29 2.97 8.57
N ASN A 69 4.87 1.83 8.21
CA ASN A 69 6.30 1.58 8.39
C ASN A 69 7.06 2.11 7.18
N ASP A 70 8.31 2.53 7.40
CA ASP A 70 9.20 2.91 6.33
C ASP A 70 9.47 1.74 5.37
N ALA A 71 9.91 2.07 4.16
CA ALA A 71 10.10 1.10 3.11
C ALA A 71 11.17 0.04 3.46
N PHE A 72 12.18 0.35 4.29
CA PHE A 72 13.21 -0.64 4.65
C PHE A 72 12.61 -1.75 5.52
N VAL A 73 11.81 -1.38 6.51
CA VAL A 73 11.04 -2.33 7.32
C VAL A 73 10.10 -3.15 6.46
N MET A 74 9.40 -2.52 5.51
CA MET A 74 8.50 -3.22 4.59
C MET A 74 9.22 -4.21 3.69
N SER A 75 10.41 -3.86 3.20
CA SER A 75 11.27 -4.76 2.43
C SER A 75 11.69 -5.99 3.25
N GLY A 76 12.14 -5.78 4.50
CA GLY A 76 12.51 -6.86 5.40
C GLY A 76 11.34 -7.79 5.70
N TRP A 77 10.18 -7.22 6.02
CA TRP A 77 8.96 -7.99 6.30
C TRP A 77 8.46 -8.74 5.08
N GLY A 78 8.41 -8.09 3.91
CA GLY A 78 8.01 -8.72 2.66
C GLY A 78 8.91 -9.89 2.26
N ARG A 79 10.23 -9.81 2.50
CA ARG A 79 11.15 -10.93 2.29
C ARG A 79 10.89 -12.09 3.26
N PHE A 80 10.67 -11.79 4.53
CA PHE A 80 10.40 -12.79 5.56
C PHE A 80 9.11 -13.57 5.28
N GLU A 81 8.05 -12.87 4.89
CA GLU A 81 6.74 -13.45 4.57
C GLU A 81 6.64 -14.01 3.14
N GLY A 82 7.68 -13.84 2.30
CA GLY A 82 7.65 -14.24 0.89
C GLY A 82 6.72 -13.41 0.00
N LEU A 83 6.40 -12.18 0.40
CA LEU A 83 5.45 -11.26 -0.25
C LEU A 83 6.02 -10.47 -1.44
N LYS A 84 7.24 -10.76 -1.90
CA LYS A 84 7.90 -10.14 -3.07
C LYS A 84 7.67 -8.62 -3.15
N ASP A 85 7.00 -8.15 -4.20
CA ASP A 85 6.69 -6.78 -4.60
C ASP A 85 5.32 -6.28 -4.10
N LYS A 86 4.69 -7.02 -3.19
CA LYS A 86 3.32 -6.74 -2.70
C LYS A 86 3.26 -5.78 -1.52
N THR A 87 4.39 -5.35 -0.97
CA THR A 87 4.44 -4.49 0.20
C THR A 87 4.67 -3.02 -0.17
N LEU A 88 3.81 -2.12 0.29
CA LEU A 88 3.93 -0.68 0.09
C LEU A 88 4.07 0.05 1.44
N SER A 89 4.71 1.21 1.42
CA SER A 89 4.96 2.05 2.59
C SER A 89 4.19 3.37 2.48
N ASP A 90 3.37 3.69 3.48
CA ASP A 90 2.69 4.99 3.72
C ASP A 90 3.18 5.57 5.06
N PRO A 91 4.47 5.91 5.18
CA PRO A 91 5.14 6.10 6.48
C PRO A 91 4.58 7.27 7.30
N ASN A 92 3.99 8.26 6.62
CA ASN A 92 3.40 9.45 7.23
C ASN A 92 1.86 9.38 7.31
N VAL A 93 1.24 8.27 6.90
CA VAL A 93 -0.21 8.11 6.86
C VAL A 93 -0.89 9.15 5.95
N GLU A 94 -0.18 9.61 4.91
CA GLU A 94 -0.61 10.70 4.03
C GLU A 94 -1.75 10.26 3.11
N TRP A 95 -1.75 9.00 2.68
CA TRP A 95 -2.82 8.48 1.83
C TRP A 95 -3.96 7.91 2.66
N SER A 96 -3.63 7.04 3.61
CA SER A 96 -4.63 6.38 4.46
C SER A 96 -5.39 7.39 5.34
N GLY A 97 -4.70 8.44 5.78
CA GLY A 97 -5.30 9.52 6.58
C GLY A 97 -6.36 10.32 5.83
N LYS A 98 -6.22 10.53 4.51
CA LYS A 98 -7.23 11.22 3.69
C LYS A 98 -8.58 10.50 3.67
N MET A 99 -8.57 9.20 3.95
CA MET A 99 -9.74 8.32 3.93
C MET A 99 -10.26 8.00 5.33
N GLY A 100 -9.76 8.68 6.36
CA GLY A 100 -10.15 8.41 7.76
C GLY A 100 -9.68 7.05 8.27
N LEU A 101 -8.63 6.48 7.65
CA LEU A 101 -8.11 5.15 7.97
C LEU A 101 -6.87 5.21 8.87
N SER A 102 -6.74 6.29 9.63
CA SER A 102 -5.66 6.49 10.60
C SER A 102 -6.14 6.27 12.04
N VAL A 103 -5.23 5.86 12.91
CA VAL A 103 -5.48 5.70 14.35
C VAL A 103 -4.25 6.16 15.13
N ASP A 104 -4.49 6.92 16.21
CA ASP A 104 -3.43 7.27 17.14
C ASP A 104 -3.20 6.14 18.16
N LEU A 105 -2.00 5.56 18.10
CA LEU A 105 -1.49 4.54 19.02
C LEU A 105 -0.30 5.06 19.84
N SER A 106 -0.18 6.38 20.02
CA SER A 106 0.83 7.03 20.87
C SER A 106 0.85 6.51 22.30
N ALA A 107 -0.31 6.16 22.86
CA ALA A 107 -0.45 5.57 24.19
C ALA A 107 0.32 4.23 24.35
N VAL A 108 0.64 3.54 23.25
CA VAL A 108 1.45 2.32 23.22
C VAL A 108 2.74 2.50 22.42
N THR A 109 3.24 3.74 22.33
CA THR A 109 4.52 4.12 21.69
C THR A 109 4.61 3.93 20.18
N PHE A 110 3.48 3.73 19.50
CA PHE A 110 3.46 3.51 18.05
C PHE A 110 3.19 4.76 17.22
N GLY A 111 2.73 5.86 17.83
CA GLY A 111 2.32 7.07 17.13
C GLY A 111 1.09 6.82 16.24
N THR A 112 0.91 7.65 15.21
CA THR A 112 -0.16 7.48 14.22
C THR A 112 0.12 6.29 13.31
N ARG A 113 -0.85 5.39 13.17
CA ARG A 113 -0.80 4.20 12.32
C ARG A 113 -2.01 4.15 11.39
N THR A 114 -2.00 3.21 10.45
CA THR A 114 -3.19 2.79 9.74
C THR A 114 -4.06 1.92 10.66
N ILE A 115 -5.38 2.07 10.56
CA ILE A 115 -6.31 1.06 11.07
C ILE A 115 -6.14 -0.21 10.23
N ARG A 116 -6.49 -1.39 10.75
CA ARG A 116 -6.62 -2.58 9.89
C ARG A 116 -7.86 -2.42 9.01
N TYR A 117 -7.69 -2.44 7.70
CA TYR A 117 -8.79 -2.38 6.75
C TYR A 117 -8.47 -3.20 5.49
N ALA A 118 -9.50 -3.45 4.70
CA ALA A 118 -9.37 -3.95 3.33
C ALA A 118 -10.13 -3.03 2.37
N MET A 119 -9.65 -2.96 1.13
CA MET A 119 -10.24 -2.15 0.08
C MET A 119 -10.14 -2.90 -1.27
N ILE A 120 -11.22 -2.86 -2.05
CA ILE A 120 -11.22 -3.29 -3.45
C ILE A 120 -11.31 -2.02 -4.29
N ILE A 121 -10.35 -1.85 -5.20
CA ILE A 121 -10.26 -0.71 -6.10
C ILE A 121 -10.34 -1.27 -7.52
N ASP A 122 -11.23 -0.70 -8.34
CA ASP A 122 -11.39 -1.02 -9.75
C ASP A 122 -11.59 0.27 -10.53
N ASP A 123 -10.75 0.47 -11.54
CA ASP A 123 -10.64 1.71 -12.32
C ASP A 123 -10.56 2.98 -11.45
N LEU A 124 -9.68 2.94 -10.44
CA LEU A 124 -9.50 4.02 -9.45
C LEU A 124 -10.76 4.35 -8.64
N VAL A 125 -11.78 3.50 -8.66
CA VAL A 125 -13.02 3.66 -7.89
C VAL A 125 -13.10 2.59 -6.81
N VAL A 126 -13.50 2.98 -5.60
CA VAL A 126 -13.70 2.07 -4.48
C VAL A 126 -14.92 1.19 -4.74
N LYS A 127 -14.72 -0.14 -4.74
CA LYS A 127 -15.80 -1.14 -4.82
C LYS A 127 -16.14 -1.74 -3.46
N TYR A 128 -15.16 -1.76 -2.57
CA TYR A 128 -15.32 -2.21 -1.19
C TYR A 128 -14.33 -1.45 -0.32
N VAL A 129 -14.75 -1.05 0.88
CA VAL A 129 -13.86 -0.53 1.91
C VAL A 129 -14.45 -0.85 3.27
N ALA A 130 -13.65 -1.46 4.14
CA ALA A 130 -14.08 -1.72 5.51
C ALA A 130 -12.89 -1.70 6.46
N ALA A 131 -13.03 -0.94 7.54
CA ALA A 131 -12.08 -0.88 8.64
C ALA A 131 -12.58 -1.70 9.82
N GLU A 132 -11.68 -2.41 10.48
CA GLU A 132 -12.03 -3.25 11.63
C GLU A 132 -12.65 -2.42 12.77
N PRO A 133 -13.71 -2.94 13.42
CA PRO A 133 -14.38 -2.22 14.49
C PRO A 133 -13.57 -2.26 15.79
N GLY A 134 -12.86 -3.35 16.07
CA GLY A 134 -12.07 -3.54 17.28
C GLY A 134 -10.56 -3.75 17.05
N LYS A 135 -9.79 -3.59 18.13
CA LYS A 135 -8.34 -3.84 18.14
C LYS A 135 -8.07 -5.34 18.05
N GLY A 136 -7.21 -5.75 17.13
CA GLY A 136 -6.79 -7.15 16.98
C GLY A 136 -7.80 -8.04 16.26
N GLU A 137 -8.92 -7.47 15.79
CA GLU A 137 -9.92 -8.19 15.00
C GLU A 137 -9.46 -8.34 13.54
N VAL A 138 -9.98 -9.38 12.89
CA VAL A 138 -9.86 -9.64 11.45
C VAL A 138 -11.21 -10.21 11.02
N THR A 139 -12.20 -9.33 10.88
CA THR A 139 -13.58 -9.66 10.53
C THR A 139 -13.88 -9.13 9.13
N VAL A 140 -14.09 -7.83 9.00
CA VAL A 140 -14.46 -7.17 7.74
C VAL A 140 -13.29 -7.06 6.77
N SER A 141 -12.04 -7.10 7.26
CA SER A 141 -10.84 -7.15 6.44
C SER A 141 -10.34 -8.59 6.19
N GLY A 142 -11.09 -9.60 6.61
CA GLY A 142 -10.74 -11.01 6.43
C GLY A 142 -10.89 -11.45 4.97
N VAL A 143 -10.05 -12.39 4.54
CA VAL A 143 -10.00 -12.84 3.13
C VAL A 143 -11.36 -13.33 2.63
N ASP A 144 -12.10 -14.12 3.41
CA ASP A 144 -13.39 -14.66 2.98
C ASP A 144 -14.43 -13.56 2.75
N VAL A 145 -14.43 -12.53 3.61
CA VAL A 145 -15.32 -11.37 3.47
C VAL A 145 -14.90 -10.53 2.27
N VAL A 146 -13.61 -10.29 2.07
CA VAL A 146 -13.13 -9.52 0.90
C VAL A 146 -13.47 -10.25 -0.40
N LEU A 147 -13.26 -11.58 -0.46
CA LEU A 147 -13.58 -12.39 -1.64
C LEU A 147 -15.08 -12.41 -1.96
N SER A 148 -15.97 -12.27 -0.97
CA SER A 148 -17.41 -12.21 -1.24
C SER A 148 -17.88 -10.91 -1.89
N HIS A 149 -16.99 -9.91 -2.03
CA HIS A 149 -17.27 -8.62 -2.66
C HIS A 149 -16.58 -8.44 -4.04
N LEU A 150 -15.93 -9.49 -4.56
CA LEU A 150 -15.33 -9.51 -5.90
C LEU A 150 -16.31 -9.92 -6.99
#